data_AF-A0A0D8ZUD9-F1
#
_entry.id   AF-A0A0D8ZUD9-F1
#
_cell.length_a   1.000
_cell.length_b   1.000
_cell.length_c   1.000
_cell.angle_alpha   90.00
_cell.angle_beta   90.00
_cell.angle_gamma   90.00
#
_symmetry.space_group_name_H-M   'P 1'
#
loop_
_entity.id
_entity.type
_entity.pdbx_description
1 polymer ?
#
loop_
_entity_poly.entity_id
_entity_poly.type
_entity_poly.pdbx_seq_one_letter_code
_entity_poly.pdbx_strand_id
1 'polypeptide(L)' 'MNANLVDSLIRVILSLSPEERMLLEAKLFHKVSEPKTSELMEIAQNGGSFDFLYAEPDLYTLEDGEPV' A
#
# COMPACT_ATOMS: atom_id res chain seq x y z
N MET A 1 -25.49 -0.21 14.32
CA MET A 1 -24.46 0.59 15.01
C MET A 1 -24.66 0.42 16.51
N ASN A 2 -23.65 -0.05 17.25
CA ASN A 2 -23.78 -0.30 18.70
C ASN A 2 -23.31 0.94 19.48
N ALA A 3 -24.22 1.89 19.72
CA ALA A 3 -23.90 3.15 20.38
C ALA A 3 -23.34 2.97 21.80
N ASN A 4 -23.87 2.01 22.56
CA ASN A 4 -23.42 1.73 23.93
C ASN A 4 -21.96 1.27 23.98
N LEU A 5 -21.54 0.46 23.00
CA LEU A 5 -20.15 0.02 22.87
C LEU A 5 -19.22 1.19 22.54
N VAL A 6 -19.64 2.08 21.62
CA VAL A 6 -18.86 3.26 21.23
C VAL A 6 -18.67 4.21 22.42
N ASP A 7 -19.73 4.49 23.18
CA ASP A 7 -19.64 5.36 24.36
C ASP A 7 -18.74 4.77 25.45
N SER A 8 -18.79 3.45 25.64
CA SER A 8 -17.92 2.75 26.59
C SER A 8 -16.45 2.86 26.20
N LEU A 9 -16.13 2.70 24.90
CA LEU A 9 -14.78 2.87 24.38
C LEU A 9 -14.28 4.30 24.56
N ILE A 10 -15.10 5.31 24.25
CA ILE A 10 -14.73 6.72 24.44
C ILE A 10 -14.38 7.00 25.91
N ARG A 11 -15.18 6.50 26.86
CA ARG A 11 -14.90 6.68 28.29
C ARG A 11 -13.56 6.08 28.71
N VAL A 12 -13.26 4.87 28.24
CA VAL A 12 -11.98 4.22 28.52
C VAL A 12 -10.82 5.03 27.94
N ILE A 13 -10.90 5.45 26.68
CA ILE A 13 -9.88 6.28 26.02
C ILE A 13 -9.66 7.59 26.77
N LEU A 14 -10.73 8.22 27.25
CA LEU A 14 -10.63 9.47 28.01
C LEU A 14 -10.01 9.29 29.40
N SER A 15 -10.07 8.10 30.00
CA SER A 15 -9.42 7.82 31.29
C SER A 15 -7.91 7.56 31.20
N LEU A 16 -7.36 7.34 30.00
CA LEU A 16 -5.95 7.05 29.78
C LEU A 16 -5.06 8.29 30.02
N SER A 17 -3.84 8.05 30.52
CA SER A 17 -2.78 9.06 30.61
C SER A 17 -2.33 9.54 29.21
N PRO A 18 -1.63 10.69 29.11
CA PRO A 18 -1.06 11.15 27.84
C PRO A 18 -0.18 10.08 27.16
N GLU A 19 0.66 9.38 27.93
CA GLU A 19 1.57 8.35 27.44
C GLU A 19 0.82 7.12 26.94
N GLU A 20 -0.21 6.68 27.67
CA GLU A 20 -1.06 5.56 27.28
C GLU A 20 -1.88 5.88 26.02
N ARG A 21 -2.34 7.13 25.86
CA ARG A 21 -3.00 7.59 24.64
C ARG A 21 -2.05 7.58 23.44
N MET A 22 -0.81 8.03 23.59
CA MET A 22 0.19 7.94 22.52
C MET A 22 0.44 6.48 22.10
N LEU A 23 0.55 5.57 23.06
CA LEU A 23 0.71 4.14 22.77
C LEU A 23 -0.51 3.56 22.06
N LEU A 24 -1.71 3.95 22.47
CA LEU A 24 -2.96 3.56 21.83
C LEU A 24 -3.02 4.06 20.39
N GLU A 25 -2.67 5.32 20.13
CA GLU A 25 -2.64 5.90 18.79
C GLU A 25 -1.65 5.16 17.87
N ALA A 26 -0.44 4.86 18.35
CA ALA A 26 0.55 4.12 17.58
C ALA A 26 0.10 2.69 17.20
N LYS A 27 -0.74 2.06 18.03
CA LYS A 27 -1.30 0.72 17.79
C LYS A 27 -2.54 0.75 16.89
N LEU A 28 -3.46 1.69 17.11
CA LEU A 28 -4.71 1.80 16.34
C LEU A 28 -4.47 2.39 14.95
N PHE A 29 -3.61 3.39 14.85
CA PHE A 29 -3.30 4.10 13.61
C PHE A 29 -1.93 3.69 13.11
N HIS A 30 -1.69 2.38 13.06
CA HIS A 30 -0.52 1.85 12.40
C HIS A 30 -0.61 2.21 10.91
N LYS A 31 0.02 3.33 10.54
CA LYS A 31 0.28 3.67 9.15
C LYS A 31 1.33 2.68 8.68
N VAL A 32 0.88 1.50 8.26
CA VAL A 32 1.68 0.74 7.30
C VAL A 32 1.87 1.70 6.14
N SER A 33 3.11 2.13 5.91
CA SER A 33 3.40 2.92 4.73
C SER A 33 3.06 2.03 3.56
N GLU A 34 1.97 2.36 2.86
CA GLU A 34 1.73 1.73 1.57
C GLU A 34 2.91 2.10 0.68
N PRO A 35 3.47 1.12 -0.04
CA PRO A 35 4.56 1.40 -0.95
C PRO A 35 4.07 2.40 -1.99
N LYS A 36 4.90 3.39 -2.30
CA LYS A 36 4.57 4.33 -3.37
C LYS A 36 4.47 3.57 -4.69
N THR A 37 3.70 4.10 -5.63
CA THR A 37 3.63 3.55 -7.00
C THR A 37 5.02 3.35 -7.60
N SER A 38 5.97 4.27 -7.34
CA SER A 38 7.36 4.15 -7.79
C SER A 38 8.09 2.94 -7.20
N GLU A 39 7.88 2.64 -5.92
CA GLU A 39 8.48 1.49 -5.24
C GLU A 39 7.89 0.18 -5.76
N LEU A 40 6.57 0.16 -6.00
CA LEU A 40 5.90 -0.98 -6.63
C LEU A 40 6.41 -1.23 -8.05
N MET A 41 6.63 -0.17 -8.84
CA MET A 41 7.20 -0.27 -10.19
C MET A 41 8.62 -0.81 -10.17
N GLU A 42 9.46 -0.32 -9.26
CA GLU A 42 10.83 -0.81 -9.11
C GLU A 42 10.87 -2.30 -8.71
N ILE A 43 10.01 -2.72 -7.78
CA ILE A 43 9.89 -4.13 -7.40
C ILE A 43 9.43 -4.99 -8.59
N ALA A 44 8.46 -4.52 -9.37
CA ALA A 44 7.99 -5.26 -10.55
C ALA A 44 9.07 -5.38 -11.62
N GLN A 45 9.84 -4.31 -11.85
CA GLN A 45 10.94 -4.29 -12.80
C GLN A 45 12.10 -5.19 -12.37
N ASN A 46 12.50 -5.12 -11.10
CA ASN A 46 13.63 -5.90 -10.58
C ASN A 46 13.26 -7.35 -10.27
N GLY A 47 11.98 -7.62 -10.02
CA GLY A 47 11.45 -8.93 -9.67
C GLY A 47 11.11 -9.83 -10.86
N GLY A 48 11.34 -9.36 -12.09
CA GLY A 48 11.09 -10.14 -13.31
C GLY A 48 9.62 -10.30 -13.67
N SER A 49 8.72 -9.47 -13.11
CA SER A 49 7.29 -9.50 -13.45
C SER A 49 7.01 -9.22 -14.93
N PHE A 50 7.98 -8.60 -15.62
CA PHE A 50 7.92 -8.27 -17.04
C PHE A 50 8.78 -9.18 -17.92
N ASP A 51 9.37 -10.24 -17.38
CA ASP A 51 10.26 -11.12 -18.16
C ASP A 51 9.53 -11.83 -19.31
N PHE A 52 8.22 -12.01 -19.19
CA PHE A 52 7.39 -12.58 -20.25
C PHE A 52 7.42 -11.73 -21.53
N LEU A 53 7.62 -10.41 -21.44
CA LEU A 53 7.71 -9.51 -22.59
C LEU A 53 8.92 -9.82 -23.47
N TYR A 54 9.99 -10.41 -22.92
CA TYR A 54 11.15 -10.80 -23.71
C TYR A 54 10.88 -11.97 -24.65
N ALA A 55 9.82 -12.75 -24.39
CA ALA A 55 9.41 -13.87 -25.24
C ALA A 55 8.33 -13.47 -26.25
N GLU A 56 7.82 -12.24 -26.19
CA GLU A 56 6.81 -11.77 -27.13
C GLU A 56 7.47 -11.42 -28.48
N PRO A 57 6.89 -11.86 -29.61
CA PRO A 57 7.40 -11.48 -30.92
C PRO A 57 7.10 -10.01 -31.20
N ASP A 58 8.03 -9.34 -31.86
CA ASP A 58 7.81 -7.98 -32.34
C ASP A 58 6.68 -7.98 -33.39
N LEU A 59 5.66 -7.15 -33.17
CA LEU A 59 4.55 -6.95 -34.11
C LEU A 59 4.86 -5.84 -35.12
N TYR A 60 5.75 -4.91 -34.76
CA TYR A 60 6.11 -3.75 -35.55
C TYR A 60 7.62 -3.51 -35.49
N THR A 61 8.19 -2.95 -36.56
CA THR A 61 9.60 -2.55 -36.54
C THR A 61 9.79 -1.33 -35.64
N LEU A 62 11.00 -1.20 -35.08
CA LEU A 62 11.39 -0.02 -34.30
C LEU A 62 11.82 1.18 -35.19
N GLU A 63 12.03 0.96 -36.48
CA GLU A 63 12.57 1.96 -37.40
C GLU A 63 11.46 2.83 -38.00
N ASP A 64 10.42 2.19 -38.53
CA ASP A 64 9.31 2.85 -39.22
C ASP A 64 7.93 2.56 -38.60
N GLY A 65 7.85 1.61 -37.67
CA GLY A 65 6.58 1.23 -37.03
C GLY A 65 5.65 0.44 -37.95
N GLU A 66 6.15 -0.05 -39.08
CA GLU A 66 5.40 -0.93 -39.97
C GLU A 66 5.36 -2.37 -39.39
N PRO A 67 4.36 -3.18 -39.74
CA PRO A 67 4.30 -4.57 -39.31
C PRO A 67 5.54 -5.38 -39.73
N VAL A 68 6.02 -6.27 -38.86
CA VAL A 68 7.14 -7.20 -39.14
C VAL A 68 6.69 -8.36 -40.03
#